data_AF-F7UXC4-F1
#
_entry.id   AF-F7UXC4-F1
#
_cell.length_a   1.000
_cell.length_b   1.000
_cell.length_c   1.000
_cell.angle_alpha   90.00
_cell.angle_beta   90.00
_cell.angle_gamma   90.00
#
_symmetry.space_group_name_H-M   'P 1'
#
loop_
_entity.id
_entity.type
_entity.pdbx_description
1 polymer ?
#
loop_
_entity_poly.entity_id
_entity_poly.type
_entity_poly.pdbx_seq_one_letter_code
_entity_poly.pdbx_strand_id
1 'polypeptide(L)'
;MKEMIKRIREERGGFTLAELLIVVAIVLVLVAIAVPVYTGAMDNANKAVGQSAARAVKGEAVAAYALGNDKTATTFTATVKKNGDVIDLKPGDGGTPVNDLNDEQAIDLGQKISSTDAGVAVTVTLTPQDLTPTPDNTGGTGGSN
;
A
#
# COMPACT_ATOMS: atom_id res chain seq x y z
N MET A 1 -6.07 57.09 -31.12
CA MET A 1 -6.38 55.65 -31.23
C MET A 1 -5.30 54.82 -31.96
N LYS A 2 -4.79 55.24 -33.13
CA LYS A 2 -3.74 54.51 -33.86
C LYS A 2 -2.45 54.28 -33.05
N GLU A 3 -2.03 55.27 -32.26
CA GLU A 3 -0.85 55.16 -31.38
C GLU A 3 -1.04 54.18 -30.22
N MET A 4 -2.28 53.93 -29.78
CA MET A 4 -2.57 53.01 -28.67
C MET A 4 -2.51 51.55 -29.12
N ILE A 5 -2.91 51.25 -30.36
CA ILE A 5 -2.87 49.91 -30.96
C ILE A 5 -1.42 49.47 -31.25
N LYS A 6 -0.54 50.42 -31.60
CA LYS A 6 0.87 50.15 -31.92
C LYS A 6 1.66 49.70 -30.67
N ARG A 7 1.46 50.36 -29.54
CA ARG A 7 2.08 49.99 -28.24
C ARG A 7 1.67 48.60 -27.77
N ILE A 8 0.38 48.23 -27.92
CA ILE A 8 -0.13 46.91 -27.53
C ILE A 8 0.50 45.76 -28.36
N ARG A 9 0.94 46.02 -29.60
CA ARG A 9 1.59 45.01 -30.45
C ARG A 9 3.09 44.87 -30.18
N GLU A 10 3.75 45.95 -29.76
CA GLU A 10 5.17 45.96 -29.37
C GLU A 10 5.38 45.39 -27.95
N GLU A 11 4.39 45.52 -27.07
CA GLU A 11 4.42 44.94 -25.70
C GLU A 11 4.02 43.45 -25.65
N ARG A 12 3.53 42.88 -26.76
CA ARG A 12 3.23 41.44 -26.88
C ARG A 12 4.46 40.68 -27.38
N GLY A 13 5.50 40.62 -26.55
CA GLY A 13 6.53 39.59 -26.66
C GLY A 13 5.89 38.22 -26.40
N GLY A 14 5.47 37.55 -27.47
CA GLY A 14 4.86 36.23 -27.39
C GLY A 14 5.90 35.13 -27.21
N PHE A 15 5.52 34.08 -26.46
CA PHE A 15 6.28 32.83 -26.36
C PHE A 15 6.45 32.22 -27.75
N THR A 16 7.69 31.92 -28.13
CA THR A 16 7.97 31.35 -29.45
C THR A 16 7.57 29.87 -29.46
N LEU A 17 7.14 29.37 -30.62
CA LEU A 17 6.88 27.93 -30.77
C LEU A 17 8.14 27.09 -30.52
N ALA A 18 9.32 27.64 -30.84
CA ALA A 18 10.60 26.98 -30.59
C ALA A 18 10.90 26.82 -29.08
N GLU A 19 10.60 27.84 -28.26
CA GLU A 19 10.72 27.76 -26.81
C GLU A 19 9.78 26.71 -26.21
N LEU A 20 8.55 26.59 -26.71
CA LEU A 20 7.64 25.53 -26.26
C LEU A 20 8.18 24.14 -26.62
N LEU A 21 8.71 23.99 -27.83
CA LEU A 21 9.17 22.71 -28.36
C LEU A 21 10.34 22.15 -27.55
N ILE A 22 11.34 22.98 -27.21
CA ILE A 22 12.48 22.50 -26.42
C ILE A 22 12.07 22.11 -25.00
N VAL A 23 11.11 22.82 -24.40
CA VAL A 23 10.60 22.50 -23.06
C VAL A 23 9.89 21.15 -23.07
N VAL A 24 8.98 20.92 -24.01
CA VAL A 24 8.27 19.63 -24.13
C VAL A 24 9.26 18.50 -24.40
N ALA A 25 10.28 18.72 -25.25
CA ALA A 25 11.30 17.72 -25.52
C ALA A 25 12.05 17.29 -24.25
N ILE A 26 12.43 18.23 -23.39
CA ILE A 26 13.09 17.91 -22.12
C ILE A 26 12.14 17.19 -21.16
N VAL A 27 10.89 17.65 -21.05
CA VAL A 27 9.87 17.00 -20.19
C VAL A 27 9.63 15.54 -20.61
N LEU A 28 9.59 15.26 -21.91
CA LEU A 28 9.41 13.89 -22.41
C LEU A 28 10.57 12.96 -22.00
N VAL A 29 11.80 13.46 -22.01
CA VAL A 29 12.97 12.70 -21.54
C VAL A 29 12.87 12.42 -20.04
N LEU A 30 12.45 13.41 -19.24
CA LEU A 30 12.29 13.23 -17.79
C LEU A 30 11.18 12.23 -17.47
N VAL A 31 10.02 12.35 -18.12
CA VAL A 31 8.87 11.45 -17.91
C VAL A 31 9.20 10.02 -18.29
N ALA A 32 9.97 9.81 -19.37
CA ALA A 32 10.36 8.47 -19.82
C ALA A 32 11.12 7.66 -18.75
N ILE A 33 11.94 8.33 -17.92
CA ILE A 33 12.66 7.71 -16.80
C ILE A 33 11.80 7.71 -15.53
N ALA A 34 11.08 8.80 -15.27
CA ALA A 34 10.34 8.98 -14.03
C ALA A 34 9.19 7.98 -13.87
N VAL A 35 8.44 7.68 -14.93
CA VAL A 35 7.28 6.78 -14.86
C VAL A 35 7.64 5.37 -14.39
N PRO A 36 8.58 4.62 -15.02
CA PRO A 36 8.90 3.26 -14.56
C PRO A 36 9.49 3.22 -13.15
N VAL A 37 10.32 4.22 -12.79
CA VAL A 37 10.90 4.33 -11.44
C VAL A 37 9.81 4.57 -10.40
N TYR A 38 8.90 5.49 -10.67
CA TYR A 38 7.80 5.82 -9.76
C TYR A 38 6.83 4.65 -9.62
N THR A 39 6.46 3.98 -10.71
CA THR A 39 5.59 2.80 -10.67
C THR A 39 6.21 1.70 -9.82
N GLY A 40 7.49 1.36 -10.02
CA GLY A 40 8.16 0.35 -9.21
C GLY A 40 8.25 0.73 -7.72
N ALA A 41 8.48 2.02 -7.41
CA ALA A 41 8.46 2.51 -6.03
C ALA A 41 7.06 2.39 -5.40
N MET A 42 6.02 2.72 -6.17
CA MET A 42 4.62 2.62 -5.74
C MET A 42 4.22 1.17 -5.48
N ASP A 43 4.63 0.23 -6.34
CA ASP A 43 4.40 -1.20 -6.15
C ASP A 43 5.10 -1.71 -4.89
N ASN A 44 6.35 -1.32 -4.65
CA ASN A 44 7.06 -1.67 -3.42
C ASN A 44 6.36 -1.11 -2.17
N ALA A 45 5.85 0.12 -2.23
CA ALA A 45 5.10 0.73 -1.14
C ALA A 45 3.79 -0.04 -0.88
N ASN A 46 3.02 -0.35 -1.93
CA ASN A 46 1.78 -1.11 -1.82
C ASN A 46 2.03 -2.52 -1.29
N LYS A 47 3.08 -3.20 -1.76
CA LYS A 47 3.51 -4.50 -1.24
C LYS A 47 3.75 -4.45 0.27
N ALA A 48 4.48 -3.44 0.74
CA ALA A 48 4.75 -3.27 2.17
C ALA A 48 3.47 -3.03 2.98
N VAL A 49 2.54 -2.20 2.46
CA VAL A 49 1.22 -1.97 3.09
C VAL A 49 0.43 -3.27 3.18
N GLY A 50 0.31 -4.03 2.08
CA GLY A 50 -0.43 -5.30 2.06
C GLY A 50 0.16 -6.34 3.00
N GLN A 51 1.48 -6.50 3.03
CA GLN A 51 2.17 -7.41 3.96
C GLN A 51 2.02 -6.98 5.42
N SER A 52 2.08 -5.67 5.69
CA SER A 52 1.87 -5.14 7.04
C SER A 52 0.44 -5.38 7.53
N ALA A 53 -0.55 -5.11 6.67
CA ALA A 53 -1.96 -5.37 6.94
C ALA A 53 -2.22 -6.85 7.25
N ALA A 54 -1.66 -7.76 6.45
CA ALA A 54 -1.76 -9.20 6.66
C ALA A 54 -1.23 -9.62 8.05
N ARG A 55 -0.06 -9.10 8.44
CA ARG A 55 0.55 -9.37 9.75
C ARG A 55 -0.27 -8.80 10.90
N ALA A 56 -0.77 -7.57 10.76
CA ALA A 56 -1.57 -6.91 11.79
C ALA A 56 -2.86 -7.69 12.07
N VAL A 57 -3.60 -8.04 11.02
CA VAL A 57 -4.86 -8.79 11.12
C VAL A 57 -4.61 -10.18 11.69
N LYS A 58 -3.54 -10.86 11.27
CA LYS A 58 -3.15 -12.16 11.82
C LYS A 58 -2.84 -12.08 13.32
N GLY A 59 -2.08 -11.07 13.75
CA GLY A 59 -1.77 -10.86 15.16
C GLY A 59 -3.01 -10.61 16.02
N GLU A 60 -3.93 -9.79 15.53
CA GLU A 60 -5.19 -9.51 16.22
C GLU A 60 -6.10 -10.74 16.27
N ALA A 61 -6.18 -11.52 15.19
CA ALA A 61 -6.93 -12.78 15.15
C ALA A 61 -6.37 -13.81 16.16
N VAL A 62 -5.04 -13.94 16.26
CA VAL A 62 -4.40 -14.81 17.28
C VAL A 62 -4.75 -14.33 18.69
N ALA A 63 -4.68 -13.02 18.95
CA ALA A 63 -5.04 -12.46 20.25
C ALA A 63 -6.52 -12.71 20.59
N ALA A 64 -7.43 -12.47 19.64
CA ALA A 64 -8.85 -12.72 19.79
C ALA A 64 -9.15 -14.21 20.07
N TYR A 65 -8.48 -15.11 19.36
CA TYR A 65 -8.58 -16.55 19.62
C TYR A 65 -8.07 -16.94 21.01
N ALA A 66 -6.93 -16.38 21.43
CA ALA A 66 -6.31 -16.72 22.71
C ALA A 66 -7.14 -16.25 23.91
N LEU A 67 -7.77 -15.07 23.80
CA LEU A 67 -8.59 -14.45 24.84
C LEU A 67 -10.05 -14.92 24.84
N GLY A 68 -10.52 -15.55 23.75
CA GLY A 68 -11.89 -16.05 23.64
C GLY A 68 -12.17 -17.24 24.57
N ASN A 69 -13.40 -17.27 25.11
CA ASN A 69 -13.88 -18.40 25.93
C ASN A 69 -14.16 -19.67 25.10
N ASP A 70 -14.47 -19.50 23.81
CA ASP A 70 -14.73 -20.57 22.86
C ASP A 70 -13.71 -20.50 21.72
N LYS A 71 -12.82 -21.50 21.66
CA LYS A 71 -11.64 -21.57 20.79
C LYS A 71 -11.91 -22.33 19.49
N THR A 72 -13.14 -22.27 19.00
CA THR A 72 -13.59 -23.02 17.82
C THR A 72 -13.43 -22.24 16.51
N ALA A 73 -13.49 -20.91 16.55
CA ALA A 73 -13.31 -20.08 15.36
C ALA A 73 -11.84 -19.99 14.95
N THR A 74 -11.48 -20.56 13.80
CA THR A 74 -10.13 -20.45 13.23
C THR A 74 -10.03 -19.46 12.08
N THR A 75 -11.14 -18.91 11.62
CA THR A 75 -11.16 -17.92 10.53
C THR A 75 -11.79 -16.63 11.01
N PHE A 76 -11.10 -15.53 10.75
CA PHE A 76 -11.48 -14.19 11.17
C PHE A 76 -11.50 -13.25 9.99
N THR A 77 -12.49 -12.38 9.96
CA THR A 77 -12.60 -11.27 9.04
C THR A 77 -12.39 -9.95 9.79
N ALA A 78 -11.73 -9.00 9.15
CA ALA A 78 -11.52 -7.65 9.65
C ALA A 78 -11.58 -6.64 8.51
N THR A 79 -11.73 -5.36 8.84
CA THR A 79 -11.58 -4.26 7.88
C THR A 79 -10.27 -3.54 8.15
N VAL A 80 -9.44 -3.40 7.12
CA VAL A 80 -8.19 -2.62 7.20
C VAL A 80 -8.43 -1.24 6.58
N LYS A 81 -8.28 -0.20 7.40
CA LYS A 81 -8.41 1.21 6.99
C LYS A 81 -7.15 1.70 6.28
N LYS A 82 -7.29 2.78 5.51
CA LYS A 82 -6.20 3.43 4.79
C LYS A 82 -5.03 3.88 5.68
N ASN A 83 -5.32 4.25 6.93
CA ASN A 83 -4.31 4.64 7.92
C ASN A 83 -3.59 3.43 8.57
N GLY A 84 -3.97 2.21 8.21
CA GLY A 84 -3.39 0.98 8.76
C GLY A 84 -4.16 0.39 9.94
N ASP A 85 -5.23 1.03 10.41
CA ASP A 85 -6.04 0.51 11.51
C ASP A 85 -6.77 -0.77 11.08
N VAL A 86 -6.72 -1.79 11.93
CA VAL A 86 -7.53 -2.99 11.81
C VAL A 86 -8.74 -2.83 12.73
N ILE A 87 -9.93 -2.94 12.16
CA ILE A 87 -11.20 -2.79 12.89
C ILE A 87 -12.17 -3.91 12.54
N ASP A 88 -13.26 -4.01 13.30
CA ASP A 88 -14.36 -4.95 13.06
C ASP A 88 -13.92 -6.42 12.99
N LEU A 89 -12.84 -6.78 13.69
CA LEU A 89 -12.36 -8.16 13.76
C LEU A 89 -13.44 -9.05 14.38
N LYS A 90 -13.85 -10.08 13.65
CA LYS A 90 -14.83 -11.07 14.10
C LYS A 90 -14.60 -12.42 13.43
N PRO A 91 -15.05 -13.53 14.03
CA PRO A 91 -15.14 -14.81 13.34
C PRO A 91 -15.92 -14.68 12.02
N GLY A 92 -15.43 -15.34 10.96
CA GLY A 92 -16.07 -15.37 9.65
C GLY A 92 -15.09 -15.35 8.49
N ASP A 93 -15.59 -15.63 7.29
CA ASP A 93 -14.82 -15.96 6.09
C ASP A 93 -14.97 -14.93 4.94
N GLY A 94 -15.53 -13.75 5.22
CA GLY A 94 -15.68 -12.69 4.21
C GLY A 94 -14.44 -11.82 4.04
N GLY A 95 -13.97 -11.63 2.81
CA GLY A 95 -12.91 -10.67 2.49
C GLY A 95 -11.78 -11.23 1.63
N THR A 96 -10.77 -10.40 1.38
CA THR A 96 -9.55 -10.81 0.67
C THR A 96 -8.69 -11.69 1.59
N PRO A 97 -8.32 -12.93 1.21
CA PRO A 97 -7.46 -13.77 2.02
C PRO A 97 -6.08 -13.14 2.20
N VAL A 98 -5.56 -13.14 3.43
CA VAL A 98 -4.25 -12.55 3.77
C VAL A 98 -3.23 -13.56 4.31
N ASN A 99 -3.54 -14.85 4.23
CA ASN A 99 -2.59 -15.92 4.52
C ASN A 99 -1.53 -15.99 3.42
N ASP A 100 -0.26 -15.82 3.80
CA ASP A 100 0.92 -16.06 2.94
C ASP A 100 0.85 -15.36 1.57
N LEU A 101 0.48 -14.07 1.58
CA LEU A 101 0.41 -13.24 0.38
C LEU A 101 1.71 -13.31 -0.42
N ASN A 102 1.60 -13.67 -1.70
CA ASN A 102 2.68 -13.46 -2.66
C ASN A 102 2.82 -11.97 -2.99
N ASP A 103 3.86 -11.63 -3.76
CA ASP A 103 4.18 -10.24 -4.11
C ASP A 103 3.04 -9.52 -4.83
N GLU A 104 2.39 -10.17 -5.79
CA GLU A 104 1.29 -9.59 -6.57
C GLU A 104 0.05 -9.36 -5.71
N GLN A 105 -0.31 -10.33 -4.87
CA GLN A 105 -1.44 -10.21 -3.95
C GLN A 105 -1.21 -9.14 -2.88
N ALA A 106 0.02 -9.00 -2.38
CA ALA A 106 0.38 -7.95 -1.44
C ALA A 106 0.30 -6.55 -2.07
N ILE A 107 0.72 -6.40 -3.33
CA ILE A 107 0.58 -5.15 -4.09
C ILE A 107 -0.90 -4.82 -4.28
N ASP A 108 -1.71 -5.75 -4.78
CA ASP A 108 -3.15 -5.56 -5.00
C ASP A 108 -3.88 -5.15 -3.71
N LEU A 109 -3.59 -5.83 -2.59
CA LEU A 109 -4.16 -5.46 -1.29
C LEU A 109 -3.74 -4.05 -0.86
N GLY A 110 -2.46 -3.71 -0.97
CA GLY A 110 -1.96 -2.37 -0.62
C GLY A 110 -2.58 -1.25 -1.47
N GLN A 111 -2.77 -1.51 -2.76
CA GLN A 111 -3.47 -0.59 -3.66
C GLN A 111 -4.93 -0.40 -3.23
N LYS A 112 -5.65 -1.49 -2.96
CA LYS A 112 -7.04 -1.44 -2.48
C LYS A 112 -7.16 -0.66 -1.18
N ILE A 113 -6.30 -0.92 -0.19
CA ILE A 113 -6.28 -0.20 1.09
C ILE A 113 -6.05 1.30 0.88
N SER A 114 -5.12 1.66 0.00
CA SER A 114 -4.78 3.06 -0.27
C SER A 114 -5.89 3.82 -1.00
N SER A 115 -6.76 3.11 -1.71
CA SER A 115 -7.80 3.68 -2.58
C SER A 115 -9.08 4.09 -1.86
N THR A 116 -9.31 3.67 -0.61
CA THR A 116 -10.58 3.91 0.09
C THR A 116 -10.43 4.14 1.59
N ASP A 117 -11.10 5.19 2.10
CA ASP A 117 -11.18 5.47 3.54
C ASP A 117 -12.20 4.56 4.26
N ALA A 118 -13.10 3.92 3.52
CA ALA A 118 -14.01 2.92 4.09
C ALA A 118 -13.25 1.70 4.61
N GLY A 119 -12.07 1.43 4.07
CA GLY A 119 -11.25 0.26 4.36
C GLY A 119 -11.60 -0.94 3.50
N VAL A 120 -10.79 -1.99 3.60
CA VAL A 120 -10.88 -3.22 2.81
C VAL A 120 -11.13 -4.39 3.74
N ALA A 121 -12.18 -5.16 3.46
CA ALA A 121 -12.45 -6.39 4.18
C ALA A 121 -11.42 -7.47 3.80
N VAL A 122 -10.78 -8.04 4.80
CA VAL A 122 -9.76 -9.09 4.69
C VAL A 122 -10.14 -10.28 5.56
N THR A 123 -9.67 -11.46 5.19
CA THR A 123 -9.89 -12.69 5.95
C THR A 123 -8.59 -13.41 6.22
N VAL A 124 -8.43 -13.90 7.44
CA VAL A 124 -7.28 -14.70 7.87
C VAL A 124 -7.76 -16.00 8.49
N THR A 125 -7.16 -17.11 8.08
CA THR A 125 -7.35 -18.41 8.70
C THR A 125 -6.13 -18.75 9.55
N LEU A 126 -6.34 -18.91 10.86
CA LEU A 126 -5.31 -19.35 11.79
C LEU A 126 -5.04 -20.83 11.58
N THR A 127 -3.77 -21.16 11.45
CA THR A 127 -3.28 -22.53 11.41
C THR A 127 -2.92 -23.00 12.82
N PRO A 128 -2.84 -24.32 13.09
CA PRO A 128 -2.37 -24.81 14.38
C PRO A 128 -1.02 -24.22 14.81
N GLN A 129 -0.13 -23.94 13.86
CA GLN A 129 1.18 -23.31 14.10
C GLN A 129 1.06 -21.89 14.65
N ASP A 130 0.05 -21.14 14.22
CA ASP A 130 -0.22 -19.77 14.70
C ASP A 130 -0.73 -19.75 16.15
N LEU A 131 -1.26 -20.88 16.62
CA LEU A 131 -1.90 -21.04 17.93
C LEU A 131 -0.99 -21.70 18.96
N THR A 132 0.07 -22.36 18.50
CA THR A 132 1.08 -22.96 19.36
C THR A 132 2.17 -21.93 19.64
N PRO A 133 2.43 -21.55 20.90
CA PRO A 133 3.69 -20.89 21.22
C PRO A 133 4.78 -21.90 20.88
N THR A 134 5.47 -21.71 19.75
CA THR A 134 6.72 -22.42 19.54
C THR A 134 7.66 -21.92 20.63
N PRO A 135 8.23 -22.81 21.48
CA PRO A 135 9.31 -22.40 22.37
C PRO A 135 10.37 -21.82 21.46
N ASP A 136 10.62 -20.53 21.62
CA ASP A 136 11.75 -19.87 21.00
C ASP A 136 13.02 -20.56 21.50
N ASN A 137 13.47 -21.57 20.76
CA ASN A 137 14.79 -22.16 20.91
C ASN A 137 15.80 -21.44 20.00
N THR A 138 15.53 -20.20 19.57
CA THR A 138 16.60 -19.26 19.23
C THR A 138 17.07 -18.56 20.49
N GLY A 139 17.50 -19.38 21.47
CA GLY A 139 18.58 -18.97 22.34
C GLY A 139 19.71 -18.54 21.43
N GLY A 140 19.90 -17.22 21.31
CA GLY A 140 21.04 -16.63 20.65
C GLY A 140 22.29 -17.21 21.32
N THR A 141 22.86 -18.23 20.71
CA THR A 141 24.27 -18.54 20.91
C THR A 141 25.01 -17.34 20.36
N GLY A 142 25.35 -16.42 21.27
CA GLY A 142 26.32 -15.37 21.02
C GLY A 142 27.58 -16.00 20.47
N GLY A 143 27.81 -15.81 19.17
CA GLY A 143 29.10 -16.05 18.55
C GLY A 143 30.03 -14.91 18.94
N SER A 144 30.70 -15.06 20.09
CA SER A 144 32.03 -14.48 20.28
C SER A 144 33.06 -15.42 19.66
N ASN A 145 33.56 -15.04 18.49
CA ASN A 145 34.98 -14.89 18.12
C ASN A 145 35.12 -14.76 16.61
#